data_AF-A0A959XVT4-F1
#
_entry.id   AF-A0A959XVT4-F1
#
_cell.length_a   1.000
_cell.length_b   1.000
_cell.length_c   1.000
_cell.angle_alpha   90.00
_cell.angle_beta   90.00
_cell.angle_gamma   90.00
#
_symmetry.space_group_name_H-M   'P 1'
#
loop_
_entity.id
_entity.type
_entity.pdbx_description
1 polymer ?
#
loop_
_entity_poly.entity_id
_entity_poly.type
_entity_poly.pdbx_seq_one_letter_code
_entity_poly.pdbx_strand_id
1 'polypeptide(L)'
;MKTIVKACMAMLVLFTACKSDPTQSEEYKQLEQEKATVADQGTMKDSTINEMFGAFNRVSENLRLIREKQGLLAKGHKDVEGGTTMEQGIMDDLRAIDSLLNANRAIIARMKKNSAADNAQLSELKKAIAGFEETVREKDAEIGSIKEQLASTNASLASMIQMYQDKEQQANMQLAELNAAWYCTGTQKELRDNRILTKEGGVIGIGSVNKLNTADLNKDYFKQIDITQTTTIPLGAKKAKVVTTHPAGSYELVSGKEGVESLTIKDAAAFWSVSKYLVVQLD
;
A
#
# COMPACT_ATOMS: atom_id res chain seq x y z
N MET A 1 74.75 84.17 -45.05
CA MET A 1 73.46 84.44 -44.39
C MET A 1 72.24 83.73 -45.00
N LYS A 2 72.17 83.45 -46.31
CA LYS A 2 71.00 82.78 -46.92
C LYS A 2 70.89 81.26 -46.66
N THR A 3 72.00 80.60 -46.31
CA THR A 3 72.05 79.15 -45.99
C THR A 3 71.67 78.85 -44.54
N ILE A 4 71.96 79.75 -43.60
CA ILE A 4 71.64 79.60 -42.17
C ILE A 4 70.13 79.77 -41.93
N VAL A 5 69.46 80.68 -42.66
CA VAL A 5 68.01 80.88 -42.57
C VAL A 5 67.23 79.67 -43.11
N LYS A 6 67.73 78.99 -44.16
CA LYS A 6 67.10 77.77 -44.70
C LYS A 6 67.26 76.56 -43.77
N ALA A 7 68.37 76.48 -43.05
CA ALA A 7 68.59 75.42 -42.05
C ALA A 7 67.69 75.59 -40.80
N CYS A 8 67.49 76.84 -40.33
CA CYS A 8 66.56 77.11 -39.22
C CYS A 8 65.09 76.91 -39.61
N MET A 9 64.69 77.18 -40.85
CA MET A 9 63.31 76.97 -41.32
C MET A 9 62.97 75.49 -41.55
N ALA A 10 63.96 74.65 -41.88
CA ALA A 10 63.80 73.20 -41.94
C ALA A 10 63.78 72.54 -40.54
N MET A 11 64.53 73.10 -39.57
CA MET A 11 64.55 72.61 -38.19
C MET A 11 63.30 73.00 -37.38
N LEU A 12 62.63 74.11 -37.73
CA LEU A 12 61.37 74.52 -37.09
C LEU A 12 60.15 73.65 -37.51
N VAL A 13 60.20 73.04 -38.70
CA VAL A 13 59.13 72.15 -39.22
C VAL A 13 59.22 70.73 -38.65
N LEU A 14 60.41 70.31 -38.21
CA LEU A 14 60.62 68.99 -37.59
C LEU A 14 60.17 68.92 -36.12
N PHE A 15 60.07 70.05 -35.42
CA PHE A 15 59.53 70.10 -34.04
C PHE A 15 58.00 70.24 -33.96
N THR A 16 57.32 70.48 -35.08
CA THR A 16 55.84 70.53 -35.13
C THR A 16 55.18 69.20 -35.51
N ALA A 17 55.96 68.21 -35.94
CA ALA A 17 55.45 66.89 -36.34
C ALA A 17 55.28 65.89 -35.18
N CYS A 18 55.66 66.26 -33.95
CA CYS A 18 55.48 65.46 -32.73
C CYS A 18 54.67 66.24 -31.67
N LYS A 19 53.46 66.69 -32.02
CA LYS A 19 52.55 67.35 -31.08
C LYS A 19 51.26 66.57 -30.78
N SER A 20 51.02 65.44 -31.43
CA SER A 20 49.89 64.56 -31.11
C SER A 20 50.42 63.33 -30.37
N ASP A 21 50.17 63.28 -29.06
CA ASP A 21 50.36 62.08 -28.25
C ASP A 21 49.60 60.91 -28.92
N PRO A 22 50.26 59.81 -29.32
CA PRO A 22 49.62 58.70 -30.03
C PRO A 22 48.47 58.09 -29.22
N THR A 23 48.46 58.28 -27.88
CA THR A 23 47.38 57.85 -26.98
C THR A 23 46.11 58.72 -27.05
N GLN A 24 46.20 59.92 -27.64
CA GLN A 24 45.05 60.81 -27.83
C GLN A 24 44.37 60.67 -29.20
N SER A 25 44.90 59.85 -30.10
CA SER A 25 44.25 59.58 -31.38
C SER A 25 42.90 58.88 -31.17
N GLU A 26 41.91 59.20 -31.98
CA GLU A 26 40.57 58.58 -31.89
C GLU A 26 40.65 57.05 -32.09
N GLU A 27 41.54 56.57 -32.96
CA GLU A 27 41.78 55.14 -33.14
C GLU A 27 42.33 54.47 -31.88
N TYR A 28 43.25 55.12 -31.15
CA TYR A 28 43.80 54.56 -29.92
C TYR A 28 42.74 54.47 -28.80
N LYS A 29 41.90 55.50 -28.65
CA LYS A 29 40.78 55.48 -27.70
C LYS A 29 39.75 54.42 -28.05
N GLN A 30 39.45 54.24 -29.34
CA GLN A 30 38.57 53.18 -29.82
C GLN A 30 39.14 51.79 -29.50
N LEU A 31 40.43 51.56 -29.76
CA LEU A 31 41.11 50.31 -29.43
C LEU A 31 41.10 50.02 -27.92
N GLU A 32 41.29 51.03 -27.09
CA GLU A 32 41.30 50.86 -25.63
C GLU A 32 39.89 50.56 -25.10
N GLN A 33 38.87 51.20 -25.67
CA GLN A 33 37.46 50.92 -25.38
C GLN A 33 37.05 49.52 -25.86
N GLU A 34 37.54 49.08 -27.01
CA GLU A 34 37.30 47.74 -27.55
C GLU A 34 38.01 46.68 -26.70
N LYS A 35 39.26 46.90 -26.29
CA LYS A 35 39.98 46.03 -25.35
C LYS A 35 39.26 45.91 -24.00
N ALA A 36 38.77 47.01 -23.45
CA ALA A 36 37.97 47.00 -22.22
C ALA A 36 36.67 46.20 -22.40
N THR A 37 35.97 46.42 -23.52
CA THR A 37 34.73 45.70 -23.86
C THR A 37 34.98 44.19 -24.00
N VAL A 38 36.07 43.79 -24.66
CA VAL A 38 36.44 42.38 -24.83
C VAL A 38 36.82 41.74 -23.49
N ALA A 39 37.54 42.46 -22.61
CA ALA A 39 37.86 41.97 -21.27
C ALA A 39 36.60 41.78 -20.40
N ASP A 40 35.66 42.71 -20.46
CA ASP A 40 34.37 42.61 -19.77
C ASP A 40 33.53 41.44 -20.31
N GLN A 41 33.53 41.23 -21.63
CA GLN A 41 32.88 40.06 -22.24
C GLN A 41 33.55 38.74 -21.82
N GLY A 42 34.88 38.70 -21.65
CA GLY A 42 35.61 37.53 -21.18
C GLY A 42 35.27 37.18 -19.72
N THR A 43 35.27 38.16 -18.83
CA THR A 43 34.95 37.96 -17.41
C THR A 43 33.49 37.55 -17.19
N MET A 44 32.54 38.12 -17.94
CA MET A 44 31.13 37.71 -17.91
C MET A 44 30.94 36.26 -18.42
N LYS A 45 31.69 35.85 -19.45
CA LYS A 45 31.69 34.47 -19.95
C LYS A 45 32.23 33.49 -18.91
N ASP A 46 33.36 33.81 -18.28
CA ASP A 46 33.96 32.96 -17.24
C ASP A 46 33.03 32.76 -16.03
N SER A 47 32.34 33.82 -15.61
CA SER A 47 31.33 33.75 -14.55
C SER A 47 30.14 32.85 -14.93
N THR A 48 29.66 32.95 -16.17
CA THR A 48 28.52 32.16 -16.67
C THR A 48 28.88 30.69 -16.77
N ILE A 49 30.09 30.39 -17.26
CA ILE A 49 30.64 29.03 -17.33
C ILE A 49 30.76 28.41 -15.93
N ASN A 50 31.31 29.13 -14.96
CA ASN A 50 31.44 28.65 -13.58
C ASN A 50 30.08 28.39 -12.92
N GLU A 51 29.10 29.27 -13.13
CA GLU A 51 27.74 29.06 -12.64
C GLU A 51 27.11 27.79 -13.25
N MET A 52 27.35 27.55 -14.54
CA MET A 52 26.86 26.36 -15.24
C MET A 52 27.54 25.07 -14.79
N PHE A 53 28.85 25.06 -14.53
CA PHE A 53 29.52 23.90 -13.93
C PHE A 53 28.97 23.60 -12.54
N GLY A 54 28.71 24.63 -11.73
CA GLY A 54 28.02 24.46 -10.45
C GLY A 54 26.63 23.86 -10.62
N ALA A 55 25.87 24.28 -11.63
CA ALA A 55 24.56 23.72 -11.96
C ALA A 55 24.65 22.25 -12.42
N PHE A 56 25.63 21.91 -13.25
CA PHE A 56 25.89 20.55 -13.70
C PHE A 56 26.17 19.60 -12.54
N ASN A 57 27.02 20.03 -11.60
CA ASN A 57 27.36 19.24 -10.41
C ASN A 57 26.12 18.99 -9.54
N ARG A 58 25.26 20.01 -9.37
CA ARG A 58 24.00 19.86 -8.62
C ARG A 58 23.03 18.87 -9.29
N VAL A 59 22.85 18.95 -10.61
CA VAL A 59 21.97 18.01 -11.34
C VAL A 59 22.52 16.59 -11.23
N SER A 60 23.84 16.42 -11.40
CA SER A 60 24.49 15.11 -11.29
C SER A 60 24.32 14.50 -9.90
N GLU A 61 24.48 15.30 -8.85
CA GLU A 61 24.30 14.85 -7.48
C GLU A 61 22.84 14.50 -7.17
N ASN A 62 21.89 15.33 -7.61
CA ASN A 62 20.48 15.02 -7.48
C ASN A 62 20.11 13.71 -8.20
N LEU A 63 20.63 13.48 -9.41
CA LEU A 63 20.41 12.22 -10.13
C LEU A 63 21.03 11.02 -9.42
N ARG A 64 22.19 11.18 -8.75
CA ARG A 64 22.79 10.15 -7.90
C ARG A 64 21.86 9.80 -6.74
N LEU A 65 21.36 10.81 -6.03
CA LEU A 65 20.43 10.64 -4.91
C LEU A 65 19.10 10.00 -5.35
N ILE A 66 18.56 10.40 -6.51
CA ILE A 66 17.37 9.77 -7.10
C ILE A 66 17.62 8.27 -7.32
N ARG A 67 18.76 7.89 -7.92
CA ARG A 67 19.09 6.46 -8.15
C ARG A 67 19.24 5.68 -6.86
N GLU A 68 19.85 6.28 -5.85
CA GLU A 68 19.99 5.67 -4.52
C GLU A 68 18.61 5.36 -3.92
N LYS A 69 17.70 6.33 -3.94
CA LYS A 69 16.33 6.20 -3.46
C LYS A 69 15.51 5.18 -4.28
N GLN A 70 15.63 5.20 -5.60
CA GLN A 70 15.02 4.17 -6.46
C GLN A 70 15.54 2.76 -6.14
N GLY A 71 16.82 2.62 -5.78
CA GLY A 71 17.39 1.35 -5.32
C GLY A 71 16.74 0.82 -4.04
N LEU A 72 16.32 1.70 -3.13
CA LEU A 72 15.57 1.34 -1.93
C LEU A 72 14.16 0.86 -2.27
N LEU A 73 13.49 1.56 -3.20
CA LEU A 73 12.18 1.15 -3.71
C LEU A 73 12.22 -0.24 -4.36
N ALA A 74 13.26 -0.53 -5.14
CA ALA A 74 13.41 -1.82 -5.84
C ALA A 74 13.76 -2.99 -4.92
N LYS A 75 14.57 -2.76 -3.87
CA LYS A 75 14.97 -3.82 -2.92
C LYS A 75 13.91 -4.09 -1.85
N GLY A 76 12.92 -3.21 -1.74
CA GLY A 76 12.01 -3.15 -0.61
C GLY A 76 12.73 -2.64 0.64
N HIS A 77 12.03 -1.86 1.48
CA HIS A 77 12.51 -1.51 2.82
C HIS A 77 12.60 -2.80 3.66
N LYS A 78 13.76 -3.46 3.64
CA LYS A 78 14.06 -4.60 4.52
C LYS A 78 14.45 -4.05 5.88
N ASP A 79 13.62 -4.30 6.88
CA ASP A 79 13.84 -3.95 8.28
C ASP A 79 14.26 -2.50 8.51
N VAL A 80 13.26 -1.63 8.67
CA VAL A 80 13.49 -0.41 9.44
C VAL A 80 13.34 -0.78 10.92
N GLU A 81 14.45 -1.14 11.57
CA GLU A 81 14.58 -0.98 13.02
C GLU A 81 14.34 0.51 13.34
N GLY A 82 13.08 0.88 13.58
CA GLY A 82 12.70 2.29 13.73
C GLY A 82 11.21 2.61 13.69
N GLY A 83 10.33 1.62 13.50
CA GLY A 83 8.88 1.82 13.65
C GLY A 83 8.16 2.44 12.44
N THR A 84 8.86 2.73 11.35
CA THR A 84 8.25 3.19 10.10
C THR A 84 7.77 1.98 9.29
N THR A 85 6.50 1.95 8.87
CA THR A 85 5.98 0.87 8.01
C THR A 85 6.64 0.94 6.63
N MET A 86 6.76 -0.21 5.94
CA MET A 86 7.31 -0.29 4.59
C MET A 86 6.60 0.66 3.61
N GLU A 87 5.28 0.79 3.72
CA GLU A 87 4.47 1.72 2.93
C GLU A 87 4.89 3.18 3.17
N GLN A 88 5.03 3.59 4.42
CA GLN A 88 5.43 4.94 4.77
C GLN A 88 6.84 5.26 4.24
N GLY A 89 7.78 4.31 4.33
CA GLY A 89 9.11 4.45 3.75
C GLY A 89 9.09 4.65 2.22
N ILE A 90 8.27 3.88 1.51
CA ILE A 90 8.08 4.03 0.05
C ILE A 90 7.51 5.41 -0.30
N MET A 91 6.49 5.87 0.43
CA MET A 91 5.88 7.19 0.19
C MET A 91 6.88 8.34 0.42
N ASP A 92 7.71 8.23 1.45
CA ASP A 92 8.70 9.27 1.77
C ASP A 92 9.83 9.31 0.74
N ASP A 93 10.30 8.15 0.27
CA ASP A 93 11.27 8.07 -0.81
C ASP A 93 10.71 8.65 -2.13
N LEU A 94 9.44 8.36 -2.47
CA LEU A 94 8.78 8.93 -3.65
C LEU A 94 8.67 10.46 -3.56
N ARG A 95 8.33 11.01 -2.39
CA ARG A 95 8.28 12.47 -2.17
C ARG A 95 9.66 13.12 -2.31
N ALA A 96 10.69 12.47 -1.78
CA ALA A 96 12.07 12.95 -1.91
C ALA A 96 12.50 12.96 -3.39
N ILE A 97 12.19 11.91 -4.14
CA ILE A 97 12.50 11.81 -5.57
C ILE A 97 11.76 12.91 -6.36
N ASP A 98 10.47 13.13 -6.11
CA ASP A 98 9.72 14.22 -6.75
C ASP A 98 10.35 15.60 -6.50
N SER A 99 10.79 15.84 -5.27
CA SER A 99 11.47 17.09 -4.91
C SER A 99 12.77 17.28 -5.70
N LEU A 100 13.60 16.23 -5.79
CA LEU A 100 14.86 16.24 -6.53
C LEU A 100 14.64 16.41 -8.04
N LEU A 101 13.63 15.76 -8.61
CA LEU A 101 13.26 15.91 -10.03
C LEU A 101 12.79 17.34 -10.33
N ASN A 102 11.97 17.92 -9.46
CA ASN A 102 11.54 19.32 -9.59
C ASN A 102 12.72 20.30 -9.48
N ALA A 103 13.64 20.08 -8.54
CA ALA A 103 14.87 20.86 -8.44
C ALA A 103 15.71 20.76 -9.71
N ASN A 104 15.86 19.56 -10.28
CA ASN A 104 16.57 19.34 -11.54
C ASN A 104 15.92 20.11 -12.69
N ARG A 105 14.59 20.05 -12.86
CA ARG A 105 13.87 20.81 -13.89
C ARG A 105 14.14 22.31 -13.77
N ALA A 106 14.11 22.87 -12.55
CA ALA A 106 14.38 24.28 -12.32
C ALA A 106 15.83 24.67 -12.69
N ILE A 107 16.81 23.84 -12.30
CA ILE A 107 18.22 24.06 -12.63
C ILE A 107 18.43 23.97 -14.15
N ILE A 108 17.87 22.96 -14.80
CA ILE A 108 17.94 22.75 -16.25
C ILE A 108 17.31 23.93 -17.00
N ALA A 109 16.14 24.40 -16.58
CA ALA A 109 15.50 25.57 -17.18
C ALA A 109 16.37 26.83 -17.08
N ARG A 110 17.05 27.02 -15.94
CA ARG A 110 18.01 28.13 -15.76
C ARG A 110 19.23 27.97 -16.67
N MET A 111 19.81 26.78 -16.76
CA MET A 111 20.92 26.49 -17.66
C MET A 111 20.53 26.75 -19.13
N LYS A 112 19.33 26.32 -19.53
CA LYS A 112 18.80 26.55 -20.88
C LYS A 112 18.69 28.05 -21.19
N LYS A 113 18.13 28.84 -20.28
CA LYS A 113 18.02 30.30 -20.40
C LYS A 113 19.39 30.96 -20.54
N ASN A 114 20.35 30.59 -19.69
CA ASN A 114 21.70 31.15 -19.74
C ASN A 114 22.44 30.74 -21.04
N SER A 115 22.22 29.52 -21.53
CA SER A 115 22.88 29.00 -22.75
C SER A 115 22.34 29.61 -24.05
N ALA A 116 21.14 30.18 -24.01
CA ALA A 116 20.52 30.86 -25.15
C ALA A 116 21.05 32.29 -25.32
N ALA A 117 21.57 32.90 -24.26
CA ALA A 117 22.19 34.23 -24.30
C ALA A 117 23.56 34.22 -25.01
N ASP A 118 24.27 33.09 -25.01
CA ASP A 118 25.62 32.93 -25.58
C ASP A 118 25.60 32.08 -26.87
N ASN A 119 25.71 32.73 -28.03
CA ASN A 119 25.22 32.15 -29.29
C ASN A 119 26.17 31.20 -30.05
N ALA A 120 27.48 31.11 -29.74
CA ALA A 120 28.44 30.41 -30.62
C ALA A 120 29.38 29.36 -29.99
N GLN A 121 29.62 29.36 -28.67
CA GLN A 121 30.72 28.55 -28.09
C GLN A 121 30.30 27.44 -27.11
N LEU A 122 28.99 27.19 -26.93
CA LEU A 122 28.47 26.27 -25.91
C LEU A 122 27.72 25.05 -26.47
N SER A 123 28.10 24.56 -27.65
CA SER A 123 27.45 23.39 -28.30
C SER A 123 27.46 22.14 -27.40
N GLU A 124 28.60 21.82 -26.81
CA GLU A 124 28.72 20.66 -25.90
C GLU A 124 27.89 20.82 -24.62
N LEU A 125 27.79 22.05 -24.09
CA LEU A 125 26.95 22.33 -22.93
C LEU A 125 25.45 22.22 -23.27
N LYS A 126 25.03 22.67 -24.46
CA LYS A 126 23.66 22.48 -24.95
C LYS A 126 23.32 21.00 -25.11
N LYS A 127 24.26 20.18 -25.60
CA LYS A 127 24.09 18.71 -25.64
C LYS A 127 23.95 18.10 -24.25
N ALA A 128 24.77 18.54 -23.29
CA ALA A 128 24.69 18.07 -21.90
C ALA A 128 23.34 18.42 -21.25
N ILE A 129 22.85 19.65 -21.44
CA ILE A 129 21.52 20.09 -20.97
C ILE A 129 20.42 19.21 -21.56
N ALA A 130 20.47 18.92 -22.86
CA ALA A 130 19.50 18.04 -23.51
C ALA A 130 19.55 16.61 -22.95
N GLY A 131 20.73 16.08 -22.65
CA GLY A 131 20.89 14.77 -22.00
C GLY A 131 20.30 14.72 -20.59
N PHE A 132 20.45 15.80 -19.81
CA PHE A 132 19.79 15.90 -18.50
C PHE A 132 18.28 16.07 -18.61
N GLU A 133 17.78 16.86 -19.57
CA GLU A 133 16.33 16.96 -19.84
C GLU A 133 15.75 15.57 -20.11
N GLU A 134 16.43 14.76 -20.94
CA GLU A 134 15.97 13.41 -21.25
C GLU A 134 16.03 12.47 -20.04
N THR A 135 17.14 12.48 -19.31
CA THR A 135 17.28 11.64 -18.11
C THR A 135 16.20 11.97 -17.06
N VAL A 136 15.89 13.25 -16.85
CA VAL A 136 14.83 13.68 -15.92
C VAL A 136 13.46 13.19 -16.41
N ARG A 137 13.19 13.30 -17.72
CA ARG A 137 11.94 12.82 -18.33
C ARG A 137 11.75 11.30 -18.16
N GLU A 138 12.80 10.53 -18.40
CA GLU A 138 12.79 9.07 -18.20
C GLU A 138 12.51 8.72 -16.73
N LYS A 139 13.17 9.42 -15.80
CA LYS A 139 12.97 9.21 -14.35
C LYS A 139 11.57 9.60 -13.88
N ASP A 140 10.99 10.66 -14.45
CA ASP A 140 9.60 11.05 -14.19
C ASP A 140 8.62 9.94 -14.63
N ALA A 141 8.82 9.37 -15.82
CA ALA A 141 7.98 8.30 -16.33
C ALA A 141 8.09 7.03 -15.46
N GLU A 142 9.31 6.67 -15.05
CA GLU A 142 9.55 5.54 -14.15
C GLU A 142 8.85 5.73 -12.79
N ILE A 143 8.96 6.92 -12.19
CA ILE A 143 8.30 7.24 -10.92
C ILE A 143 6.78 7.26 -11.05
N GLY A 144 6.25 7.74 -12.18
CA GLY A 144 4.83 7.63 -12.49
C GLY A 144 4.34 6.18 -12.48
N SER A 145 5.07 5.30 -13.16
CA SER A 145 4.73 3.87 -13.21
C SER A 145 4.79 3.21 -11.83
N ILE A 146 5.80 3.52 -11.02
CA ILE A 146 5.91 3.00 -9.64
C ILE A 146 4.73 3.45 -8.78
N LYS A 147 4.30 4.72 -8.90
CA LYS A 147 3.14 5.25 -8.17
C LYS A 147 1.84 4.54 -8.56
N GLU A 148 1.63 4.30 -9.85
CA GLU A 148 0.46 3.57 -10.36
C GLU A 148 0.44 2.12 -9.87
N GLN A 149 1.58 1.43 -9.93
CA GLN A 149 1.73 0.07 -9.40
C GLN A 149 1.43 0.03 -7.90
N LEU A 150 1.97 0.97 -7.12
CA LEU A 150 1.73 1.05 -5.68
C LEU A 150 0.24 1.24 -5.36
N ALA A 151 -0.43 2.18 -6.06
CA ALA A 151 -1.85 2.41 -5.89
C ALA A 151 -2.69 1.17 -6.24
N SER A 152 -2.35 0.47 -7.32
CA SER A 152 -2.99 -0.76 -7.76
C SER A 152 -2.80 -1.90 -6.74
N THR A 153 -1.57 -2.09 -6.25
CA THR A 153 -1.25 -3.08 -5.22
C THR A 153 -2.00 -2.81 -3.92
N ASN A 154 -2.05 -1.55 -3.47
CA ASN A 154 -2.80 -1.16 -2.27
C ASN A 154 -4.30 -1.45 -2.42
N ALA A 155 -4.89 -1.13 -3.58
CA ALA A 155 -6.29 -1.44 -3.86
C ALA A 155 -6.56 -2.96 -3.88
N SER A 156 -5.65 -3.73 -4.47
CA SER A 156 -5.73 -5.20 -4.49
C SER A 156 -5.63 -5.80 -3.09
N LEU A 157 -4.72 -5.29 -2.25
CA LEU A 157 -4.57 -5.73 -0.86
C LEU A 157 -5.84 -5.45 -0.05
N ALA A 158 -6.41 -4.24 -0.17
CA ALA A 158 -7.65 -3.89 0.51
C ALA A 158 -8.81 -4.83 0.12
N SER A 159 -8.93 -5.14 -1.17
CA SER A 159 -9.92 -6.11 -1.68
C SER A 159 -9.71 -7.52 -1.12
N MET A 160 -8.46 -7.97 -1.03
CA MET A 160 -8.11 -9.28 -0.48
C MET A 160 -8.42 -9.38 1.02
N ILE A 161 -8.17 -8.32 1.79
CA ILE A 161 -8.53 -8.24 3.21
C ILE A 161 -10.05 -8.36 3.38
N GLN A 162 -10.83 -7.62 2.58
CA GLN A 162 -12.30 -7.71 2.64
C GLN A 162 -12.79 -9.13 2.31
N MET A 163 -12.28 -9.72 1.24
CA MET A 163 -12.64 -11.08 0.83
C MET A 163 -12.30 -12.10 1.93
N TYR A 164 -11.16 -11.93 2.61
CA TYR A 164 -10.77 -12.80 3.72
C TYR A 164 -11.73 -12.69 4.90
N GLN A 165 -12.10 -11.47 5.30
CA GLN A 165 -13.07 -11.23 6.36
C GLN A 165 -14.44 -11.84 6.04
N ASP A 166 -14.92 -11.65 4.81
CA ASP A 166 -16.19 -12.24 4.35
C ASP A 166 -16.14 -13.77 4.38
N LYS A 167 -15.02 -14.37 3.98
CA LYS A 167 -14.81 -15.82 4.01
C LYS A 167 -14.72 -16.36 5.43
N GLU A 168 -14.05 -15.66 6.33
CA GLU A 168 -13.96 -16.02 7.74
C GLU A 168 -15.35 -15.98 8.39
N GLN A 169 -16.13 -14.93 8.15
CA GLN A 169 -17.51 -14.84 8.63
C GLN A 169 -18.38 -15.97 8.09
N GLN A 170 -18.29 -16.26 6.78
CA GLN A 170 -19.03 -17.38 6.17
C GLN A 170 -18.62 -18.73 6.77
N ALA A 171 -17.32 -18.97 6.96
CA ALA A 171 -16.83 -20.18 7.59
C ALA A 171 -17.34 -20.32 9.02
N ASN A 172 -17.34 -19.24 9.80
CA ASN A 172 -17.85 -19.24 11.17
C ASN A 172 -19.37 -19.50 11.23
N MET A 173 -20.14 -18.91 10.33
CA MET A 173 -21.58 -19.20 10.21
C MET A 173 -21.84 -20.66 9.85
N GLN A 174 -21.14 -21.19 8.84
CA GLN A 174 -21.25 -22.60 8.45
C GLN A 174 -20.83 -23.54 9.59
N LEU A 175 -19.78 -23.21 10.32
CA LEU A 175 -19.33 -23.98 11.46
C LEU A 175 -20.40 -23.98 12.58
N ALA A 176 -21.00 -22.83 12.87
CA ALA A 176 -22.08 -22.72 13.83
C ALA A 176 -23.31 -23.55 13.39
N GLU A 177 -23.65 -23.55 12.10
CA GLU A 177 -24.74 -24.37 11.55
C GLU A 177 -24.43 -25.88 11.64
N LEU A 178 -23.21 -26.30 11.28
CA LEU A 178 -22.77 -27.70 11.37
C LEU A 178 -22.79 -28.22 12.80
N ASN A 179 -22.41 -27.35 13.74
CA ASN A 179 -22.34 -27.66 15.17
C ASN A 179 -23.66 -27.41 15.90
N ALA A 180 -24.70 -26.88 15.25
CA ALA A 180 -26.00 -26.73 15.84
C ALA A 180 -26.71 -28.09 15.97
N ALA A 181 -27.24 -28.35 17.16
CA ALA A 181 -28.21 -29.40 17.41
C ALA A 181 -29.33 -28.86 18.31
N TRP A 182 -30.41 -29.62 18.41
CA TRP A 182 -31.62 -29.22 19.11
C TRP A 182 -32.06 -30.32 20.05
N TYR A 183 -32.37 -30.00 21.30
CA TYR A 183 -32.93 -30.98 22.22
C TYR A 183 -34.15 -30.46 22.98
N CYS A 184 -35.03 -31.37 23.35
CA CYS A 184 -36.09 -31.10 24.31
C CYS A 184 -36.33 -32.32 25.21
N THR A 185 -36.87 -32.04 26.38
CA THR A 185 -37.19 -33.04 27.40
C THR A 185 -38.59 -32.77 27.92
N GLY A 186 -39.33 -33.80 28.26
CA GLY A 186 -40.66 -33.62 28.84
C GLY A 186 -41.40 -34.94 29.03
N THR A 187 -42.54 -34.87 29.70
CA THR A 187 -43.43 -36.01 29.82
C THR A 187 -44.04 -36.36 28.47
N GLN A 188 -44.48 -37.61 28.32
CA GLN A 188 -45.13 -38.08 27.09
C GLN A 188 -46.35 -37.22 26.70
N LYS A 189 -47.05 -36.65 27.68
CA LYS A 189 -48.18 -35.74 27.46
C LYS A 189 -47.70 -34.39 26.92
N GLU A 190 -46.76 -33.74 27.59
CA GLU A 190 -46.22 -32.44 27.18
C GLU A 190 -45.62 -32.48 25.77
N LEU A 191 -44.85 -33.53 25.46
CA LEU A 191 -44.23 -33.69 24.14
C LEU A 191 -45.28 -33.89 23.03
N ARG A 192 -46.43 -34.50 23.32
CA ARG A 192 -47.54 -34.58 22.35
C ARG A 192 -48.31 -33.27 22.23
N ASP A 193 -48.64 -32.65 23.36
CA ASP A 193 -49.40 -31.41 23.41
C ASP A 193 -48.64 -30.28 22.69
N ASN A 194 -47.30 -30.31 22.76
CA ASN A 194 -46.41 -29.40 22.02
C ASN A 194 -46.08 -29.86 20.58
N ARG A 195 -46.78 -30.87 20.04
CA ARG A 195 -46.58 -31.41 18.68
C ARG A 195 -45.17 -31.92 18.40
N ILE A 196 -44.41 -32.32 19.43
CA ILE A 196 -43.07 -32.91 19.29
C ILE A 196 -43.17 -34.39 18.94
N LEU A 197 -44.11 -35.09 19.56
CA LEU A 197 -44.35 -36.51 19.31
C LEU A 197 -45.72 -36.73 18.68
N THR A 198 -45.76 -37.63 17.69
CA THR A 198 -46.99 -38.19 17.12
C THR A 198 -47.06 -39.69 17.40
N LYS A 199 -48.28 -40.23 17.41
CA LYS A 199 -48.48 -41.68 17.42
C LYS A 199 -48.48 -42.16 15.97
N GLU A 200 -47.49 -42.95 15.59
CA GLU A 200 -47.47 -43.66 14.30
C GLU A 200 -47.66 -45.16 14.52
N GLY A 201 -48.49 -45.77 13.68
CA GLY A 201 -48.76 -47.20 13.69
C GLY A 201 -49.68 -47.68 14.82
N GLY A 202 -50.23 -48.89 14.64
CA GLY A 202 -51.17 -49.53 15.56
C GLY A 202 -52.64 -49.31 15.16
N VAL A 203 -53.38 -50.40 15.05
CA VAL A 203 -54.86 -50.38 15.08
C VAL A 203 -55.32 -50.00 16.49
N ILE A 204 -56.45 -49.30 16.58
CA ILE A 204 -57.12 -48.81 17.80
C ILE A 204 -56.64 -49.52 19.08
N GLY A 205 -55.68 -48.91 19.78
CA GLY A 205 -55.28 -49.28 21.15
C GLY A 205 -54.06 -50.19 21.33
N ILE A 206 -53.48 -50.81 20.29
CA ILE A 206 -52.35 -51.75 20.46
C ILE A 206 -51.22 -51.46 19.47
N GLY A 207 -50.01 -51.22 19.98
CA GLY A 207 -48.78 -51.14 19.18
C GLY A 207 -48.38 -49.75 18.68
N SER A 208 -49.08 -48.68 19.08
CA SER A 208 -48.67 -47.32 18.73
C SER A 208 -47.38 -46.91 19.45
N VAL A 209 -46.36 -46.55 18.67
CA VAL A 209 -45.09 -46.03 19.19
C VAL A 209 -45.08 -44.51 19.08
N ASN A 210 -44.54 -43.82 20.08
CA ASN A 210 -44.28 -42.39 19.94
C ASN A 210 -43.09 -42.21 19.01
N LYS A 211 -43.24 -41.38 17.98
CA LYS A 211 -42.15 -40.95 17.11
C LYS A 211 -42.10 -39.43 17.02
N LEU A 212 -40.94 -38.92 16.63
CA LEU A 212 -40.77 -37.50 16.31
C LEU A 212 -41.77 -37.09 15.23
N ASN A 213 -42.50 -36.02 15.46
CA ASN A 213 -43.42 -35.45 14.48
C ASN A 213 -42.65 -34.73 13.38
N THR A 214 -42.29 -35.40 12.28
CA THR A 214 -41.53 -34.78 11.20
C THR A 214 -42.37 -33.88 10.27
N ALA A 215 -43.71 -33.98 10.33
CA ALA A 215 -44.61 -33.27 9.42
C ALA A 215 -44.98 -31.85 9.91
N ASP A 216 -45.13 -31.68 11.22
CA ASP A 216 -45.52 -30.40 11.85
C ASP A 216 -44.80 -30.22 13.20
N LEU A 217 -43.47 -30.33 13.17
CA LEU A 217 -42.64 -30.22 14.36
C LEU A 217 -42.64 -28.79 14.90
N ASN A 218 -43.02 -28.61 16.17
CA ASN A 218 -42.83 -27.33 16.85
C ASN A 218 -41.35 -27.12 17.20
N LYS A 219 -40.61 -26.44 16.31
CA LYS A 219 -39.18 -26.17 16.49
C LYS A 219 -38.89 -25.25 17.68
N ASP A 220 -39.82 -24.37 18.05
CA ASP A 220 -39.65 -23.40 19.14
C ASP A 220 -39.60 -24.07 20.53
N TYR A 221 -40.10 -25.29 20.64
CA TYR A 221 -40.00 -26.08 21.87
C TYR A 221 -38.62 -26.70 22.08
N PHE A 222 -37.76 -26.69 21.06
CA PHE A 222 -36.40 -27.20 21.18
C PHE A 222 -35.44 -26.11 21.63
N LYS A 223 -34.54 -26.50 22.53
CA LYS A 223 -33.37 -25.69 22.87
C LYS A 223 -32.25 -25.99 21.88
N GLN A 224 -31.79 -24.96 21.18
CA GLN A 224 -30.59 -25.03 20.36
C GLN A 224 -29.34 -25.12 21.25
N ILE A 225 -28.39 -25.96 20.85
CA ILE A 225 -27.10 -26.17 21.50
C ILE A 225 -25.98 -26.25 20.47
N ASP A 226 -24.78 -25.96 20.93
CA ASP A 226 -23.54 -26.27 20.21
C ASP A 226 -23.04 -27.64 20.69
N ILE A 227 -22.92 -28.57 19.74
CA ILE A 227 -22.49 -29.95 20.01
C ILE A 227 -21.03 -30.07 20.48
N THR A 228 -20.21 -29.04 20.24
CA THR A 228 -18.81 -29.00 20.70
C THR A 228 -18.69 -28.56 22.15
N GLN A 229 -19.70 -27.86 22.67
CA GLN A 229 -19.72 -27.32 24.03
C GLN A 229 -20.63 -28.13 24.96
N THR A 230 -21.71 -28.69 24.43
CA THR A 230 -22.74 -29.38 25.22
C THR A 230 -22.48 -30.89 25.22
N THR A 231 -21.86 -31.38 26.30
CA THR A 231 -21.60 -32.83 26.50
C THR A 231 -22.55 -33.48 27.48
N THR A 232 -23.34 -32.71 28.23
CA THR A 232 -24.27 -33.22 29.24
C THR A 232 -25.60 -32.49 29.18
N ILE A 233 -26.69 -33.25 29.26
CA ILE A 233 -28.06 -32.73 29.27
C ILE A 233 -28.71 -33.14 30.58
N PRO A 234 -29.05 -32.18 31.48
CA PRO A 234 -29.72 -32.50 32.74
C PRO A 234 -31.16 -32.96 32.48
N LEU A 235 -31.59 -34.01 33.18
CA LEU A 235 -32.91 -34.63 33.02
C LEU A 235 -33.72 -34.58 34.31
N GLY A 236 -33.14 -35.01 35.44
CA GLY A 236 -33.77 -34.94 36.75
C GLY A 236 -35.13 -35.65 36.84
N ALA A 237 -35.22 -36.90 36.38
CA ALA A 237 -36.48 -37.66 36.34
C ALA A 237 -36.34 -39.07 36.93
N LYS A 238 -37.44 -39.69 37.38
CA LYS A 238 -37.40 -41.06 37.92
C LYS A 238 -36.98 -42.05 36.85
N LYS A 239 -37.49 -41.88 35.63
CA LYS A 239 -37.06 -42.61 34.43
C LYS A 239 -36.90 -41.65 33.26
N ALA A 240 -35.96 -41.96 32.38
CA ALA A 240 -35.77 -41.24 31.13
C ALA A 240 -35.61 -42.22 29.98
N LYS A 241 -36.20 -41.89 28.84
CA LYS A 241 -36.12 -42.67 27.61
C LYS A 241 -35.80 -41.75 26.44
N VAL A 242 -34.70 -42.03 25.75
CA VAL A 242 -34.39 -41.35 24.48
C VAL A 242 -35.34 -41.89 23.40
N VAL A 243 -36.07 -40.97 22.75
CA VAL A 243 -37.09 -41.31 21.75
C VAL A 243 -36.54 -41.23 20.33
N THR A 244 -35.62 -40.30 20.08
CA THR A 244 -34.93 -40.14 18.80
C THR A 244 -33.79 -41.15 18.64
N THR A 245 -33.44 -41.49 17.39
CA THR A 245 -32.40 -42.47 17.11
C THR A 245 -31.02 -41.85 17.21
N HIS A 246 -30.20 -42.36 18.13
CA HIS A 246 -28.79 -42.01 18.29
C HIS A 246 -27.96 -43.30 18.44
N PRO A 247 -26.76 -43.42 17.85
CA PRO A 247 -25.98 -44.64 17.90
C PRO A 247 -25.72 -45.13 19.34
N ALA A 248 -25.87 -46.43 19.57
CA ALA A 248 -25.55 -47.03 20.86
C ALA A 248 -24.06 -46.82 21.20
N GLY A 249 -23.77 -46.49 22.47
CA GLY A 249 -22.40 -46.19 22.93
C GLY A 249 -21.95 -44.75 22.72
N SER A 250 -22.64 -43.95 21.90
CA SER A 250 -22.34 -42.51 21.75
C SER A 250 -22.82 -41.65 22.93
N TYR A 251 -23.65 -42.21 23.81
CA TYR A 251 -24.16 -41.56 25.02
C TYR A 251 -24.41 -42.58 26.16
N GLU A 252 -24.66 -42.05 27.35
CA GLU A 252 -25.07 -42.80 28.54
C GLU A 252 -26.07 -42.00 29.38
N LEU A 253 -27.02 -42.70 30.00
CA LEU A 253 -27.91 -42.12 31.02
C LEU A 253 -27.28 -42.35 32.39
N VAL A 254 -26.95 -41.27 33.08
CA VAL A 254 -26.34 -41.29 34.41
C VAL A 254 -27.46 -41.34 35.45
N SER A 255 -27.45 -42.40 36.26
CA SER A 255 -28.41 -42.58 37.35
C SER A 255 -27.84 -42.06 38.68
N GLY A 256 -28.61 -41.23 39.36
CA GLY A 256 -28.35 -40.75 40.72
C GLY A 256 -29.22 -41.46 41.76
N LYS A 257 -29.28 -40.91 42.98
CA LYS A 257 -30.03 -41.51 44.11
C LYS A 257 -31.55 -41.53 43.91
N GLU A 258 -32.10 -40.59 43.13
CA GLU A 258 -33.55 -40.37 42.98
C GLU A 258 -34.09 -40.72 41.58
N GLY A 259 -33.23 -41.19 40.67
CA GLY A 259 -33.60 -41.48 39.28
C GLY A 259 -32.48 -41.20 38.29
N VAL A 260 -32.83 -40.92 37.04
CA VAL A 260 -31.89 -40.50 36.00
C VAL A 260 -31.59 -39.00 36.15
N GLU A 261 -30.34 -38.66 36.42
CA GLU A 261 -29.89 -37.29 36.66
C GLU A 261 -29.61 -36.55 35.34
N SER A 262 -28.88 -37.18 34.42
CA SER A 262 -28.46 -36.57 33.16
C SER A 262 -28.22 -37.58 32.04
N LEU A 263 -28.20 -37.08 30.80
CA LEU A 263 -27.65 -37.77 29.64
C LEU A 263 -26.27 -37.20 29.33
N THR A 264 -25.24 -38.05 29.33
CA THR A 264 -23.87 -37.67 28.96
C THR A 264 -23.54 -38.18 27.56
N ILE A 265 -23.14 -37.28 26.69
CA ILE A 265 -22.70 -37.55 25.32
C ILE A 265 -21.20 -37.89 25.37
N LYS A 266 -20.85 -39.10 24.96
CA LYS A 266 -19.46 -39.63 24.96
C LYS A 266 -18.72 -39.27 23.67
N ASP A 267 -19.45 -39.28 22.56
CA ASP A 267 -18.96 -38.91 21.24
C ASP A 267 -20.03 -38.07 20.55
N ALA A 268 -19.80 -36.76 20.48
CA ALA A 268 -20.75 -35.82 19.89
C ALA A 268 -20.94 -36.07 18.38
N ALA A 269 -19.88 -36.39 17.65
CA ALA A 269 -19.98 -36.62 16.21
C ALA A 269 -20.82 -37.88 15.92
N ALA A 270 -20.56 -38.97 16.65
CA ALA A 270 -21.35 -40.20 16.54
C ALA A 270 -22.80 -39.97 17.00
N PHE A 271 -23.01 -39.31 18.15
CA PHE A 271 -24.33 -39.09 18.71
C PHE A 271 -25.24 -38.28 17.77
N TRP A 272 -24.70 -37.22 17.16
CA TRP A 272 -25.44 -36.32 16.27
C TRP A 272 -25.40 -36.73 14.78
N SER A 273 -24.85 -37.90 14.45
CA SER A 273 -24.67 -38.37 13.06
C SER A 273 -25.98 -38.76 12.38
N VAL A 274 -26.94 -39.32 13.13
CA VAL A 274 -28.22 -39.83 12.60
C VAL A 274 -29.32 -38.76 12.65
N SER A 275 -29.32 -37.95 13.71
CA SER A 275 -30.30 -36.88 13.93
C SER A 275 -29.64 -35.73 14.69
N LYS A 276 -29.91 -34.49 14.26
CA LYS A 276 -29.59 -33.26 14.99
C LYS A 276 -30.65 -32.87 16.02
N TYR A 277 -31.73 -33.64 16.12
CA TYR A 277 -32.79 -33.46 17.10
C TYR A 277 -32.75 -34.59 18.13
N LEU A 278 -32.69 -34.23 19.40
CA LEU A 278 -32.78 -35.13 20.53
C LEU A 278 -34.11 -34.90 21.28
N VAL A 279 -34.88 -35.96 21.47
CA VAL A 279 -36.07 -35.93 22.32
C VAL A 279 -35.94 -36.96 23.42
N VAL A 280 -36.01 -36.51 24.66
CA VAL A 280 -35.99 -37.40 25.84
C VAL A 280 -37.35 -37.33 26.54
N GLN A 281 -38.03 -38.47 26.59
CA GLN A 281 -39.26 -38.63 27.36
C GLN A 281 -38.90 -38.89 28.83
N LEU A 282 -39.50 -38.14 29.74
CA LEU A 282 -39.35 -38.26 31.18
C LEU A 282 -40.60 -38.90 31.78
N ASP A 283 -40.43 -39.84 32.71
CA ASP A 283 -41.51 -40.46 33.49
C ASP A 283 -41.27 -40.36 35.01
#